data_AF-C1B261-F1
#
_entry.id   AF-C1B261-F1
#
_cell.length_a   1.000
_cell.length_b   1.000
_cell.length_c   1.000
_cell.angle_alpha   90.00
_cell.angle_beta   90.00
_cell.angle_gamma   90.00
#
_symmetry.space_group_name_H-M   'P 1'
#
loop_
_entity.id
_entity.type
_entity.pdbx_description
1 polymer ?
#
loop_
_entity_poly.entity_id
_entity_poly.type
_entity_poly.pdbx_seq_one_letter_code
_entity_poly.pdbx_strand_id
1 'polypeptide(L)'
;MHHVTGGHKGGRTDIDGLALVCDACHAQVHDGPTGWATRSAPGHSAHPGRTEWIPPPHIDPTRRPRINHRHHPGELIDRARRGRSAPVTHSPPTGAADRAAPGWAGRAAGPPRDADSGGGG
;
A
#
# COMPACT_ATOMS: atom_id res chain seq x y z
N MET A 1 17.15 -10.33 2.14
CA MET A 1 17.95 -9.08 2.18
C MET A 1 18.62 -8.88 0.83
N HIS A 2 18.74 -7.64 0.37
CA HIS A 2 19.41 -7.26 -0.87
C HIS A 2 20.45 -6.18 -0.60
N HIS A 3 21.63 -6.25 -1.21
CA HIS A 3 22.58 -5.14 -1.17
C HIS A 3 22.23 -4.10 -2.23
N VAL A 4 21.94 -2.87 -1.80
CA VAL A 4 21.56 -1.77 -2.71
C VAL A 4 22.66 -1.50 -3.75
N THR A 5 23.92 -1.59 -3.32
CA THR A 5 25.08 -1.75 -4.21
C THR A 5 25.50 -3.21 -4.13
N GLY A 6 25.43 -3.97 -5.22
CA GLY A 6 25.75 -5.40 -5.19
C GLY A 6 27.13 -5.69 -4.55
N GLY A 7 27.23 -6.74 -3.73
CA GLY A 7 28.47 -7.09 -3.04
C GLY A 7 29.66 -7.30 -3.98
N HIS A 8 29.41 -7.86 -5.18
CA HIS A 8 30.42 -8.00 -6.24
C HIS A 8 30.92 -6.66 -6.82
N LYS A 9 30.20 -5.56 -6.57
CA LYS A 9 30.57 -4.17 -6.92
C LYS A 9 31.18 -3.43 -5.72
N GLY A 10 31.54 -4.14 -4.65
CA GLY A 10 32.12 -3.55 -3.44
C GLY A 10 31.10 -3.01 -2.43
N GLY A 11 29.82 -3.38 -2.55
CA GLY A 11 28.81 -3.01 -1.56
C GLY A 11 29.09 -3.65 -0.21
N ARG A 12 29.11 -2.85 0.86
CA ARG A 12 29.28 -3.36 2.22
C ARG A 12 28.00 -4.02 2.73
N THR A 13 28.14 -4.91 3.71
CA THR A 13 27.03 -5.41 4.52
C THR A 13 26.85 -4.49 5.73
N ASP A 14 26.48 -3.24 5.50
CA ASP A 14 26.09 -2.29 6.55
C ASP A 14 24.57 -2.11 6.56
N ILE A 15 24.02 -1.74 7.72
CA ILE A 15 22.57 -1.57 7.87
C ILE A 15 22.00 -0.51 6.91
N ASP A 16 22.84 0.46 6.51
CA ASP A 16 22.49 1.54 5.60
C ASP A 16 22.55 1.14 4.12
N GLY A 17 23.23 0.02 3.78
CA GLY A 17 23.42 -0.45 2.41
C GLY A 17 22.51 -1.62 2.00
N LEU A 18 21.53 -1.97 2.84
CA LEU A 18 20.66 -3.13 2.66
C LEU A 18 19.20 -2.75 2.46
N ALA A 19 18.53 -3.44 1.54
CA ALA A 19 17.09 -3.39 1.35
C ALA A 19 16.44 -4.72 1.76
N LEU A 20 15.38 -4.65 2.55
CA LEU A 20 14.59 -5.82 2.92
C LEU A 20 13.70 -6.23 1.74
N VAL A 21 13.86 -7.48 1.31
CA VAL A 21 13.07 -8.13 0.25
C VAL A 21 12.89 -9.61 0.54
N CYS A 22 11.78 -10.18 0.07
CA CYS A 22 11.61 -11.63 -0.02
C CYS A 22 12.37 -12.21 -1.22
N ASP A 23 12.54 -13.53 -1.23
CA ASP A 23 13.36 -14.23 -2.24
C ASP A 23 12.84 -14.02 -3.66
N ALA A 24 11.51 -14.08 -3.87
CA ALA A 24 10.89 -13.87 -5.17
C ALA A 24 11.10 -12.45 -5.72
N CYS A 25 11.14 -11.44 -4.84
CA CYS A 25 11.48 -10.07 -5.23
C CYS A 25 12.99 -9.91 -5.43
N HIS A 26 13.81 -10.57 -4.62
CA HIS A 26 15.26 -10.54 -4.75
C HIS A 26 15.71 -11.09 -6.12
N ALA A 27 15.11 -12.19 -6.58
CA ALA A 27 15.43 -12.79 -7.87
C ALA A 27 15.17 -11.85 -9.08
N GLN A 28 14.30 -10.86 -8.92
CA GLN A 28 14.00 -9.88 -9.97
C GLN A 28 15.04 -8.73 -10.04
N VAL A 29 15.95 -8.64 -9.06
CA VAL A 29 16.99 -7.61 -9.03
C VAL A 29 18.28 -8.16 -9.61
N HIS A 30 18.62 -7.72 -10.81
CA HIS A 30 19.82 -8.14 -11.53
C HIS A 30 20.17 -7.12 -12.62
N ASP A 31 21.40 -7.19 -13.14
CA ASP A 31 21.90 -6.24 -14.16
C ASP A 31 21.42 -6.54 -15.59
N GLY A 32 20.49 -7.48 -15.75
CA GLY A 32 19.97 -7.89 -17.06
C GLY A 32 18.87 -6.94 -17.57
N PRO A 33 18.48 -7.05 -18.86
CA PRO A 33 17.54 -6.13 -19.50
C PRO A 33 16.11 -6.16 -18.91
N THR A 34 15.77 -7.25 -18.21
CA THR A 34 14.49 -7.41 -17.49
C THR A 34 14.60 -7.14 -16.00
N GLY A 35 15.78 -6.81 -15.51
CA GLY A 35 16.07 -6.69 -14.09
C GLY A 35 15.65 -5.34 -13.51
N TRP A 36 15.16 -5.39 -12.28
CA TRP A 36 15.05 -4.21 -11.45
C TRP A 36 16.44 -3.80 -10.96
N ALA A 37 16.65 -2.50 -10.80
CA ALA A 37 17.83 -1.96 -10.12
C ALA A 37 17.42 -1.23 -8.85
N THR A 38 18.32 -1.16 -7.88
CA THR A 38 18.12 -0.40 -6.65
C THR A 38 19.19 0.66 -6.47
N ARG A 39 18.86 1.74 -5.79
CA ARG A 39 19.84 2.69 -5.24
C ARG A 39 19.31 3.33 -3.97
N SER A 40 20.18 3.95 -3.19
CA SER A 40 19.75 4.81 -2.08
C SER A 40 19.31 6.16 -2.63
N ALA A 41 18.17 6.65 -2.17
CA ALA A 41 17.66 7.96 -2.55
C ALA A 41 18.64 9.06 -2.13
N PRO A 42 18.90 10.07 -3.00
CA PRO A 42 19.79 11.17 -2.67
C PRO A 42 19.34 11.96 -1.45
N GLY A 43 20.29 12.57 -0.72
CA GLY A 43 20.03 13.35 0.50
C GLY A 43 19.07 14.54 0.31
N HIS A 44 18.96 15.08 -0.90
CA HIS A 44 18.07 16.20 -1.24
C HIS A 44 16.68 15.75 -1.75
N SER A 45 16.44 14.43 -1.87
CA SER A 45 15.15 13.91 -2.32
C SER A 45 14.09 14.03 -1.21
N ALA A 46 12.82 13.80 -1.56
CA ALA A 46 11.74 13.73 -0.56
C ALA A 46 11.88 12.53 0.41
N HIS A 47 12.74 11.56 0.10
CA HIS A 47 12.86 10.29 0.82
C HIS A 47 14.35 9.89 0.99
N PRO A 48 15.20 10.75 1.55
CA PRO A 48 16.65 10.52 1.57
C PRO A 48 17.02 9.21 2.26
N GLY A 49 17.98 8.48 1.67
CA GLY A 49 18.44 7.19 2.18
C GLY A 49 17.48 6.01 1.97
N ARG A 50 16.21 6.24 1.60
CA ARG A 50 15.28 5.14 1.28
C ARG A 50 15.72 4.42 0.01
N THR A 51 15.45 3.13 -0.07
CA THR A 51 15.68 2.36 -1.30
C THR A 51 14.73 2.82 -2.41
N GLU A 52 15.31 3.32 -3.48
CA GLU A 52 14.63 3.56 -4.75
C GLU A 52 14.71 2.31 -5.63
N TRP A 53 13.55 1.94 -6.18
CA TRP A 53 13.37 0.83 -7.11
C TRP A 53 13.27 1.38 -8.52
N ILE A 54 14.17 0.97 -9.38
CA ILE A 54 14.26 1.40 -10.77
C ILE A 54 13.76 0.25 -11.65
N PRO A 55 12.62 0.41 -12.33
CA PRO A 55 12.03 -0.64 -13.15
C PRO A 55 12.87 -0.94 -14.41
N PRO A 56 12.75 -2.16 -14.95
CA PRO A 56 13.27 -2.47 -16.28
C PRO A 56 12.51 -1.69 -17.36
N PRO A 57 13.13 -1.43 -18.53
CA PRO A 57 12.53 -0.60 -19.59
C PRO A 57 11.16 -1.06 -20.09
N HIS A 58 10.89 -2.37 -20.07
CA HIS A 58 9.61 -2.93 -20.51
C HIS A 58 8.45 -2.67 -19.53
N ILE A 59 8.74 -2.28 -18.27
CA ILE A 59 7.75 -1.86 -17.27
C ILE A 59 7.60 -0.33 -17.27
N ASP A 60 8.71 0.39 -17.36
CA ASP A 60 8.73 1.86 -17.52
C ASP A 60 9.93 2.25 -18.40
N PRO A 61 9.67 2.71 -19.65
CA PRO A 61 10.73 3.10 -20.58
C PRO A 61 11.62 4.23 -20.06
N THR A 62 11.10 5.09 -19.18
CA THR A 62 11.86 6.20 -18.58
C THR A 62 12.69 5.78 -17.38
N ARG A 63 12.55 4.53 -16.94
CA ARG A 63 13.16 3.96 -15.74
C ARG A 63 13.08 4.89 -14.53
N ARG A 64 11.92 5.49 -14.27
CA ARG A 64 11.77 6.44 -13.17
C ARG A 64 11.91 5.71 -11.83
N PRO A 65 12.83 6.13 -10.96
CA PRO A 65 12.96 5.58 -9.61
C PRO A 65 11.67 5.76 -8.80
N ARG A 66 11.31 4.74 -8.01
CA ARG A 66 10.11 4.73 -7.17
C ARG A 66 10.42 4.27 -5.75
N ILE A 67 9.68 4.82 -4.78
CA ILE A 67 9.73 4.35 -3.39
C ILE A 67 8.65 3.28 -3.17
N ASN A 68 9.03 2.19 -2.50
CA ASN A 68 8.07 1.20 -2.03
C ASN A 68 7.49 1.63 -0.67
N HIS A 69 6.21 2.02 -0.66
CA HIS A 69 5.50 2.45 0.56
C HIS A 69 4.73 1.31 1.25
N ARG A 70 4.77 0.07 0.73
CA ARG A 70 3.89 -1.03 1.17
C ARG A 70 4.03 -1.39 2.65
N HIS A 71 5.21 -1.17 3.23
CA HIS A 71 5.49 -1.44 4.65
C HIS A 71 5.43 -0.17 5.52
N HIS A 72 4.96 0.95 4.97
CA HIS A 72 4.79 2.23 5.65
C HIS A 72 3.31 2.66 5.59
N PRO A 73 2.41 1.97 6.31
CA PRO A 73 0.96 2.20 6.19
C PRO A 73 0.55 3.64 6.53
N GLY A 74 1.25 4.32 7.44
CA GLY A 74 1.02 5.73 7.74
C GLY A 74 1.19 6.64 6.51
N GLU A 75 2.24 6.44 5.72
CA GLU A 75 2.48 7.22 4.49
C GLU A 75 1.36 7.04 3.47
N LEU A 76 0.84 5.81 3.35
CA LEU A 76 -0.29 5.49 2.48
C LEU A 76 -1.59 6.15 2.95
N ILE A 77 -1.88 6.09 4.25
CA ILE A 77 -3.07 6.71 4.85
C ILE A 77 -3.01 8.23 4.70
N ASP A 78 -1.87 8.85 4.99
CA ASP A 78 -1.71 10.30 4.90
C ASP A 78 -1.78 10.79 3.45
N ARG A 79 -1.21 10.05 2.50
CA ARG A 79 -1.41 10.33 1.07
C ARG A 79 -2.88 10.27 0.69
N ALA A 80 -3.60 9.25 1.15
CA ALA A 80 -5.03 9.11 0.88
C ALA A 80 -5.85 10.23 1.53
N ARG A 81 -5.47 10.69 2.73
CA ARG A 81 -6.07 11.86 3.40
C ARG A 81 -5.85 13.14 2.61
N ARG A 82 -4.61 13.43 2.20
CA ARG A 82 -4.28 14.60 1.38
C ARG A 82 -5.04 14.62 0.06
N GLY A 83 -5.22 13.46 -0.58
CA GLY A 83 -6.00 13.35 -1.83
C GLY A 83 -7.51 13.58 -1.66
N ARG A 84 -8.06 13.33 -0.47
CA ARG A 84 -9.49 13.59 -0.15
C ARG A 84 -9.77 15.04 0.24
N SER A 85 -8.74 15.85 0.48
CA SER A 85 -8.89 17.26 0.85
C SER A 85 -9.10 18.19 -0.36
N ALA A 86 -9.10 17.68 -1.59
CA ALA A 86 -9.59 18.45 -2.72
C ALA A 86 -11.12 18.63 -2.56
N PRO A 87 -11.65 19.86 -2.63
CA PRO A 87 -13.09 20.07 -2.49
C PRO A 87 -13.79 19.33 -3.63
N VAL A 88 -14.59 18.32 -3.27
CA VAL A 88 -15.54 17.74 -4.21
C VAL A 88 -16.65 18.77 -4.38
N THR A 89 -16.58 19.56 -5.44
CA THR A 89 -17.70 20.39 -5.86
C THR A 89 -18.76 19.47 -6.44
N HIS A 90 -19.73 19.06 -5.62
CA HIS A 90 -20.98 18.54 -6.14
C HIS A 90 -21.79 19.75 -6.59
N SER A 91 -21.92 19.99 -7.90
CA SER A 91 -23.06 20.77 -8.37
C SER A 91 -24.31 19.99 -8.00
N PRO A 92 -25.27 20.57 -7.25
CA PRO A 92 -26.51 19.87 -6.97
C PRO A 92 -27.18 19.56 -8.32
N PRO A 93 -27.75 18.36 -8.51
CA PRO A 93 -28.50 18.07 -9.73
C PRO A 93 -29.67 19.04 -9.80
N THR A 94 -29.73 19.83 -10.87
CA THR A 94 -30.86 20.68 -11.16
C THR A 94 -32.06 19.79 -11.45
N GLY A 95 -33.03 19.77 -10.54
CA GLY A 95 -34.33 19.13 -10.74
C GLY A 95 -34.42 17.69 -10.22
N ALA A 96 -34.65 17.53 -8.93
CA ALA A 96 -35.33 16.35 -8.40
C ALA A 96 -36.16 16.78 -7.20
N ALA A 97 -37.44 17.03 -7.43
CA ALA A 97 -38.43 17.15 -6.37
C ALA A 97 -38.46 15.86 -5.55
N ASP A 98 -38.60 16.03 -4.24
CA ASP A 98 -38.63 14.96 -3.24
C ASP A 98 -39.62 13.84 -3.62
N ARG A 99 -39.09 12.63 -3.81
CA ARG A 99 -39.89 11.40 -3.70
C ARG A 99 -39.29 10.56 -2.59
N ALA A 100 -40.06 10.43 -1.51
CA ALA A 100 -39.79 9.58 -0.38
C ALA A 100 -39.53 8.13 -0.82
N ALA A 101 -38.41 7.56 -0.36
CA ALA A 101 -38.12 6.13 -0.49
C ALA A 101 -38.96 5.33 0.53
N PRO A 102 -39.53 4.16 0.16
CA PRO A 102 -40.25 3.32 1.12
C PRO A 102 -39.28 2.58 2.06
N GLY A 103 -39.68 2.48 3.33
CA GLY A 103 -38.86 2.08 4.46
C GLY A 103 -38.48 0.59 4.56
N TRP A 104 -37.41 0.34 5.30
CA TRP A 104 -36.79 -0.97 5.56
C TRP A 104 -37.36 -1.69 6.79
N ALA A 105 -38.65 -1.50 7.11
CA ALA A 105 -39.23 -2.12 8.30
C ALA A 105 -39.45 -3.63 8.11
N GLY A 106 -38.69 -4.46 8.84
CA GLY A 106 -39.06 -5.85 9.08
C GLY A 106 -37.92 -6.87 9.11
N ARG A 107 -37.21 -6.96 10.26
CA ARG A 107 -36.70 -8.24 10.76
C ARG A 107 -36.95 -8.30 12.26
N ALA A 108 -37.95 -9.08 12.66
CA ALA A 108 -38.22 -9.40 14.05
C ALA A 108 -37.07 -10.22 14.64
N ALA A 109 -36.68 -9.91 15.87
CA ALA A 109 -35.78 -10.72 16.67
C ALA A 109 -36.44 -12.09 16.96
N GLY A 110 -35.70 -13.17 16.74
CA GLY A 110 -36.14 -14.51 17.15
C GLY A 110 -36.22 -14.61 18.69
N PRO A 111 -37.09 -15.46 19.24
CA PRO A 111 -37.29 -15.56 20.68
C PRO A 111 -36.02 -16.08 21.40
N PRO A 112 -35.79 -15.66 22.66
CA PRO A 112 -34.71 -16.22 23.47
C PRO A 112 -34.96 -17.70 23.74
N ARG A 113 -33.90 -18.48 23.66
CA ARG A 113 -33.86 -19.92 23.95
C ARG A 113 -34.03 -20.13 25.46
N ASP A 114 -35.04 -20.92 25.84
CA ASP A 114 -35.31 -21.31 27.21
C ASP A 114 -34.14 -22.13 27.77
N ALA A 115 -33.68 -21.76 28.96
CA ALA A 115 -32.67 -22.51 29.70
C ALA A 115 -33.35 -23.68 30.42
N ASP A 116 -32.88 -24.89 30.08
CA ASP A 116 -33.38 -26.15 30.60
C ASP A 116 -33.21 -26.24 32.12
N SER A 117 -34.29 -26.64 32.80
CA SER A 117 -34.35 -26.79 34.24
C SER A 117 -33.77 -28.15 34.64
N GLY A 118 -32.49 -28.19 34.99
CA GLY A 118 -31.88 -29.36 35.61
C GLY A 118 -32.16 -29.41 37.11
N GLY A 119 -33.05 -30.30 37.53
CA GLY A 119 -33.28 -30.62 38.95
C GLY A 119 -33.50 -32.12 39.17
N GLY A 120 -32.76 -32.69 40.12
CA GLY A 120 -33.19 -33.85 40.92
C GLY A 120 -32.34 -35.12 40.81
N GLY A 121 -31.63 -35.43 41.90
CA GLY A 121 -30.92 -36.70 42.18
C GLY A 121 -30.04 -36.57 43.40
#